data_AF-A0A556RGG9-F1
#
_entry.id   AF-A0A556RGG9-F1
#
_cell.length_a   1.000
_cell.length_b   1.000
_cell.length_c   1.000
_cell.angle_alpha   90.00
_cell.angle_beta   90.00
_cell.angle_gamma   90.00
#
_symmetry.space_group_name_H-M   'P 1'
#
loop_
_entity.id
_entity.type
_entity.pdbx_description
1 polymer ?
#
loop_
_entity_poly.entity_id
_entity_poly.type
_entity_poly.pdbx_seq_one_letter_code
_entity_poly.pdbx_strand_id
1 'polypeptide(L)'
;MATKKKLETPGVTSDEQTTAQDNLANIENKAKDINEAIARNQAIIADDKALPDEKEQAQIKLDALLETQAMINSAVEDARTALDAIKAQAQLKAATARNTDLTAVNINKQTANTIEADNVRLTERGYVVDAPKGAK
;
A
#
# COMPACT_ATOMS: atom_id res chain seq x y z
N MET A 1 -19.38 8.89 -8.70
CA MET A 1 -18.11 8.17 -8.92
C MET A 1 -17.33 8.19 -7.61
N ALA A 2 -16.97 7.02 -7.07
CA ALA A 2 -16.20 6.96 -5.83
C ALA A 2 -14.74 7.34 -6.12
N THR A 3 -14.27 8.45 -5.56
CA THR A 3 -12.84 8.80 -5.53
C THR A 3 -12.09 7.70 -4.77
N LYS A 4 -11.44 6.78 -5.49
CA LYS A 4 -10.49 5.82 -4.91
C LYS A 4 -9.36 6.64 -4.27
N LYS A 5 -9.38 6.73 -2.94
CA LYS A 5 -8.40 7.47 -2.14
C LYS A 5 -7.04 6.80 -2.35
N LYS A 6 -6.05 7.54 -2.87
CA LYS A 6 -4.66 7.06 -2.96
C LYS A 6 -4.22 6.68 -1.54
N LEU A 7 -3.88 5.40 -1.33
CA LEU A 7 -3.27 4.96 -0.09
C LEU A 7 -1.82 5.44 -0.11
N GLU A 8 -1.44 6.30 0.82
CA GLU A 8 -0.05 6.67 1.07
C GLU A 8 0.53 5.70 2.10
N THR A 9 1.64 5.03 1.76
CA THR A 9 2.37 4.16 2.69
C THR A 9 3.68 4.84 3.09
N PRO A 10 3.99 4.98 4.39
CA PRO A 10 5.28 5.53 4.83
C PRO A 10 6.46 4.72 4.28
N GLY A 11 7.48 5.37 3.70
CA GLY A 11 8.73 4.74 3.28
C GLY A 11 8.86 4.32 1.81
N VAL A 12 7.86 4.63 0.96
CA VAL A 12 7.94 4.51 -0.51
C VAL A 12 7.99 5.91 -1.13
N THR A 13 8.76 6.07 -2.22
CA THR A 13 8.65 7.27 -3.06
C THR A 13 7.25 7.31 -3.65
N SER A 14 6.51 8.40 -3.47
CA SER A 14 5.08 8.49 -3.80
C SER A 14 4.75 8.01 -5.22
N ASP A 15 5.73 8.09 -6.10
CA ASP A 15 5.64 7.90 -7.54
C ASP A 15 5.54 6.42 -7.94
N GLU A 16 6.29 5.51 -7.30
CA GLU A 16 6.26 4.07 -7.64
C GLU A 16 4.94 3.43 -7.22
N GLN A 17 4.48 3.72 -6.01
CA GLN A 17 3.18 3.25 -5.52
C GLN A 17 2.02 3.86 -6.30
N THR A 18 2.08 5.16 -6.61
CA THR A 18 1.06 5.82 -7.42
C THR A 18 0.99 5.21 -8.82
N THR A 19 2.14 5.01 -9.48
CA THR A 19 2.20 4.41 -10.82
C THR A 19 1.64 2.99 -10.82
N ALA A 20 1.98 2.17 -9.83
CA ALA A 20 1.44 0.81 -9.71
C ALA A 20 -0.09 0.81 -9.48
N GLN A 21 -0.62 1.74 -8.67
CA GLN A 21 -2.05 1.89 -8.44
C GLN A 21 -2.80 2.35 -9.70
N ASP A 22 -2.23 3.31 -10.44
CA ASP A 22 -2.82 3.82 -11.68
C ASP A 22 -2.83 2.74 -12.77
N ASN A 23 -1.75 1.95 -12.87
CA ASN A 23 -1.67 0.81 -13.78
C ASN A 23 -2.72 -0.26 -13.44
N LEU A 24 -2.85 -0.64 -12.16
CA LEU A 24 -3.88 -1.58 -11.72
C LEU A 24 -5.30 -1.06 -12.05
N ALA A 25 -5.57 0.21 -11.78
CA ALA A 25 -6.86 0.81 -12.10
C ALA A 25 -7.16 0.79 -13.62
N ASN A 26 -6.15 1.04 -14.47
CA ASN A 26 -6.30 0.97 -15.91
C ASN A 26 -6.61 -0.46 -16.40
N ILE A 27 -5.96 -1.47 -15.83
CA ILE A 27 -6.24 -2.88 -16.16
C ILE A 27 -7.65 -3.27 -15.70
N GLU A 28 -8.07 -2.86 -14.49
CA GLU A 28 -9.43 -3.10 -13.98
C GLU A 28 -10.50 -2.45 -14.87
N ASN A 29 -10.26 -1.24 -15.38
CA ASN A 29 -11.17 -0.58 -16.31
C ASN A 29 -11.27 -1.34 -17.64
N LYS A 30 -10.15 -1.79 -18.21
CA LYS A 30 -10.16 -2.63 -19.43
C LYS A 30 -10.91 -3.95 -19.21
N ALA A 31 -10.74 -4.58 -18.05
CA ALA A 31 -11.49 -5.78 -17.70
C ALA A 31 -13.01 -5.53 -17.72
N LYS A 32 -13.44 -4.37 -17.22
CA LYS A 32 -14.85 -3.96 -17.27
C LYS A 32 -15.36 -3.79 -18.70
N ASP A 33 -14.60 -3.14 -19.57
CA ASP A 33 -14.99 -2.94 -20.97
C ASP A 33 -15.15 -4.29 -21.71
N ILE A 34 -14.28 -5.27 -21.41
CA ILE A 34 -14.40 -6.63 -21.93
C ILE A 34 -15.66 -7.31 -21.41
N ASN A 35 -15.96 -7.20 -20.11
CA ASN A 35 -17.17 -7.78 -19.54
C ASN A 35 -18.45 -7.20 -20.18
N GLU A 36 -18.48 -5.90 -20.45
CA GLU A 36 -19.58 -5.26 -21.17
C GLU A 36 -19.68 -5.74 -22.63
N ALA A 37 -18.54 -5.96 -23.31
CA ALA A 37 -18.52 -6.53 -24.65
C ALA A 37 -19.00 -7.99 -24.69
N ILE A 38 -18.62 -8.80 -23.71
CA ILE A 38 -19.10 -10.19 -23.52
C ILE A 38 -20.63 -10.18 -23.36
N ALA A 39 -21.14 -9.37 -22.45
CA ALA A 39 -22.59 -9.28 -22.18
C ALA A 39 -23.37 -8.86 -23.44
N ARG A 40 -22.84 -7.90 -24.22
CA ARG A 40 -23.45 -7.49 -25.50
C ARG A 40 -23.53 -8.63 -26.52
N ASN A 41 -22.44 -9.38 -26.72
CA ASN A 41 -22.45 -10.49 -27.68
C ASN A 41 -23.35 -11.64 -27.20
N GLN A 42 -23.35 -11.96 -25.90
CA GLN A 42 -24.29 -12.92 -25.32
C GLN A 42 -25.75 -12.52 -25.54
N ALA A 43 -26.07 -11.23 -25.40
CA ALA A 43 -27.41 -10.72 -25.68
C ALA A 43 -27.81 -10.88 -27.15
N ILE A 44 -26.90 -10.64 -28.10
CA ILE A 44 -27.16 -10.84 -29.54
C ILE A 44 -27.43 -12.33 -29.83
N ILE A 45 -26.64 -13.24 -29.25
CA ILE A 45 -26.82 -14.69 -29.44
C ILE A 45 -28.18 -15.15 -28.89
N ALA A 46 -28.56 -14.63 -27.72
CA ALA A 46 -29.81 -14.94 -27.05
C ALA A 46 -31.05 -14.24 -27.66
N ASP A 47 -30.88 -13.24 -28.53
CA ASP A 47 -31.98 -12.54 -29.17
C ASP A 47 -32.61 -13.39 -30.27
N ASP A 48 -33.86 -13.81 -30.10
CA ASP A 48 -34.61 -14.60 -31.08
C ASP A 48 -34.84 -13.87 -32.41
N LYS A 49 -34.67 -12.55 -32.44
CA LYS A 49 -34.84 -11.72 -33.65
C LYS A 49 -33.54 -11.50 -34.43
N ALA A 50 -32.38 -11.82 -33.86
CA ALA A 50 -31.10 -11.67 -34.52
C ALA A 50 -30.95 -12.70 -35.66
N LEU A 51 -30.34 -12.28 -36.76
CA LEU A 51 -30.12 -13.15 -37.91
C LEU A 51 -29.06 -14.21 -37.60
N PRO A 52 -29.10 -15.39 -38.26
CA PRO A 52 -28.11 -16.45 -38.04
C PRO A 52 -26.65 -15.97 -38.17
N ASP A 53 -26.36 -15.19 -39.22
CA ASP A 53 -25.02 -14.65 -39.47
C ASP A 53 -24.57 -13.66 -38.36
N GLU A 54 -25.50 -12.89 -37.79
CA GLU A 54 -25.21 -11.98 -36.66
C GLU A 54 -24.88 -12.77 -35.40
N LYS A 55 -25.60 -13.87 -35.15
CA LYS A 55 -25.34 -14.77 -34.03
C LYS A 55 -24.00 -15.47 -34.18
N GLU A 56 -23.66 -15.93 -35.39
CA GLU A 56 -22.36 -16.55 -35.68
C GLU A 56 -21.22 -15.55 -35.44
N GLN A 57 -21.31 -14.33 -35.96
CA GLN A 57 -20.32 -13.29 -35.71
C GLN A 57 -20.21 -12.92 -34.23
N ALA A 58 -21.34 -12.87 -33.51
CA ALA A 58 -21.34 -12.61 -32.08
C ALA A 58 -20.68 -13.74 -31.28
N GLN A 59 -20.88 -15.01 -31.69
CA GLN A 59 -20.21 -16.16 -31.08
C GLN A 59 -18.69 -16.12 -31.30
N ILE A 60 -18.23 -15.85 -32.53
CA ILE A 60 -16.79 -15.71 -32.82
C ILE A 60 -16.16 -14.61 -31.97
N LYS A 61 -16.84 -13.46 -31.84
CA LYS A 61 -16.37 -12.36 -30.99
C LYS A 61 -16.38 -12.75 -29.52
N LEU A 62 -17.40 -13.45 -29.05
CA LEU A 62 -17.51 -13.92 -27.67
C LEU A 62 -16.33 -14.83 -27.30
N ASP A 63 -15.99 -15.79 -28.16
CA ASP A 63 -14.89 -16.73 -27.92
C ASP A 63 -13.55 -15.99 -27.78
N ALA A 64 -13.26 -15.05 -28.69
CA ALA A 64 -12.06 -14.22 -28.62
C ALA A 64 -12.02 -13.32 -27.37
N LEU A 65 -13.18 -12.79 -26.94
CA LEU A 65 -13.28 -11.97 -25.74
C LEU A 65 -13.08 -12.79 -24.46
N LEU A 66 -13.53 -14.04 -24.41
CA LEU A 66 -13.31 -14.94 -23.28
C LEU A 66 -11.84 -15.31 -23.11
N GLU A 67 -11.13 -15.58 -24.22
CA GLU A 67 -9.68 -15.77 -24.19
C GLU A 67 -8.96 -14.53 -23.67
N THR A 68 -9.34 -13.35 -24.18
CA THR A 68 -8.76 -12.07 -23.73
C THR A 68 -9.06 -11.81 -22.25
N GLN A 69 -10.26 -12.13 -21.77
CA GLN A 69 -10.66 -11.98 -20.37
C GLN A 69 -9.76 -12.81 -19.43
N ALA A 70 -9.44 -14.05 -19.81
CA ALA A 70 -8.53 -14.90 -19.03
C ALA A 70 -7.14 -14.27 -18.89
N MET A 71 -6.59 -13.72 -19.98
CA MET A 71 -5.30 -13.02 -19.95
C MET A 71 -5.33 -11.76 -19.07
N ILE A 72 -6.41 -10.97 -19.15
CA ILE A 72 -6.56 -9.78 -18.30
C ILE A 72 -6.67 -10.15 -16.83
N ASN A 73 -7.42 -11.20 -16.49
CA ASN A 73 -7.55 -11.64 -15.10
C ASN A 73 -6.18 -12.03 -14.50
N SER A 74 -5.35 -12.75 -15.27
CA SER A 74 -3.97 -13.04 -14.87
C SER A 74 -3.18 -11.74 -14.64
N ALA A 75 -3.26 -10.78 -15.56
CA ALA A 75 -2.55 -9.50 -15.42
C ALA A 75 -3.02 -8.67 -14.20
N VAL A 76 -4.31 -8.76 -13.83
CA VAL A 76 -4.83 -8.12 -12.61
C VAL A 76 -4.22 -8.76 -11.36
N GLU A 77 -4.13 -10.09 -11.29
CA GLU A 77 -3.51 -10.79 -10.15
C GLU A 77 -2.03 -10.46 -10.02
N ASP A 78 -1.29 -10.45 -11.14
CA ASP A 78 0.13 -10.08 -11.15
C ASP A 78 0.33 -8.63 -10.68
N ALA A 79 -0.50 -7.70 -11.16
CA ALA A 79 -0.44 -6.29 -10.76
C ALA A 79 -0.76 -6.09 -9.28
N ARG A 80 -1.72 -6.85 -8.72
CA ARG A 80 -2.03 -6.83 -7.28
C ARG A 80 -0.87 -7.35 -6.45
N THR A 81 -0.28 -8.46 -6.86
CA THR A 81 0.89 -9.06 -6.19
C THR A 81 2.07 -8.09 -6.16
N ALA A 82 2.36 -7.43 -7.29
CA ALA A 82 3.40 -6.42 -7.38
C ALA A 82 3.13 -5.22 -6.45
N LEU A 83 1.89 -4.73 -6.41
CA LEU A 83 1.51 -3.64 -5.52
C LEU A 83 1.67 -4.01 -4.04
N ASP A 84 1.34 -5.23 -3.65
CA ASP A 84 1.49 -5.69 -2.27
C ASP A 84 2.96 -5.88 -1.89
N ALA A 85 3.82 -6.33 -2.81
CA ALA A 85 5.26 -6.37 -2.61
C ALA A 85 5.86 -4.96 -2.37
N ILE A 86 5.42 -3.96 -3.15
CA ILE A 86 5.82 -2.56 -2.96
C ILE A 86 5.43 -2.07 -1.57
N LYS A 87 4.19 -2.34 -1.12
CA LYS A 87 3.73 -1.96 0.24
C LYS A 87 4.53 -2.65 1.33
N ALA A 88 4.83 -3.94 1.19
CA ALA A 88 5.61 -4.70 2.16
C ALA A 88 7.04 -4.14 2.28
N GLN A 89 7.67 -3.80 1.15
CA GLN A 89 8.99 -3.18 1.13
C GLN A 89 8.98 -1.79 1.79
N ALA A 90 7.92 -1.00 1.59
CA ALA A 90 7.71 0.27 2.29
C ALA A 90 7.74 0.12 3.81
N GLN A 91 6.96 -0.83 4.30
CA GLN A 91 6.82 -1.10 5.73
C GLN A 91 8.14 -1.56 6.35
N LEU A 92 8.91 -2.41 5.66
CA LEU A 92 10.25 -2.82 6.11
C LEU A 92 11.23 -1.65 6.17
N LYS A 93 11.23 -0.77 5.16
CA LYS A 93 12.07 0.45 5.16
C LYS A 93 11.70 1.37 6.32
N ALA A 94 10.40 1.60 6.55
CA ALA A 94 9.92 2.42 7.66
C ALA A 94 10.23 1.82 9.04
N ALA A 95 10.10 0.50 9.20
CA ALA A 95 10.46 -0.19 10.43
C ALA A 95 11.98 -0.12 10.70
N THR A 96 12.79 -0.29 9.65
CA THR A 96 14.25 -0.17 9.75
C THR A 96 14.66 1.25 10.15
N ALA A 97 14.10 2.28 9.50
CA ALA A 97 14.35 3.68 9.84
C ALA A 97 14.01 3.99 11.31
N ARG A 98 12.83 3.54 11.78
CA ARG A 98 12.45 3.66 13.20
C ARG A 98 13.44 2.98 14.14
N ASN A 99 13.91 1.78 13.78
CA ASN A 99 14.86 1.05 14.62
C ASN A 99 16.22 1.73 14.66
N THR A 100 16.71 2.28 13.53
CA THR A 100 17.93 3.09 13.47
C THR A 100 17.81 4.34 14.34
N ASP A 101 16.69 5.06 14.27
CA ASP A 101 16.44 6.23 15.11
C ASP A 101 16.44 5.86 16.60
N LEU A 102 15.79 4.77 16.98
CA LEU A 102 15.81 4.27 18.37
C LEU A 102 17.20 3.83 18.82
N THR A 103 18.01 3.22 17.95
CA THR A 103 19.41 2.89 18.30
C THR A 103 20.30 4.13 18.46
N ALA A 104 20.02 5.21 17.72
CA ALA A 104 20.69 6.50 17.91
C ALA A 104 20.24 7.20 19.22
N VAL A 105 18.98 6.98 19.63
CA VAL A 105 18.43 7.41 20.92
C VAL A 105 18.87 6.49 22.06
N ASN A 106 19.50 5.34 21.77
CA ASN A 106 19.89 4.38 22.80
C ASN A 106 20.83 5.06 23.81
N ILE A 107 20.28 5.24 25.01
CA ILE A 107 20.77 6.05 26.14
C ILE A 107 21.97 5.35 26.82
N ASN A 108 22.83 4.69 26.04
CA ASN A 108 24.11 4.17 26.50
C ASN A 108 25.20 5.24 26.51
N LYS A 109 24.89 6.46 26.05
CA LYS A 109 25.45 7.67 26.66
C LYS A 109 24.58 8.08 27.86
N GLN A 110 24.47 7.21 28.86
CA GLN A 110 24.42 7.69 30.24
C GLN A 110 25.79 8.33 30.51
N THR A 111 26.05 9.51 29.93
CA THR A 111 26.83 10.48 30.69
C THR A 111 26.00 10.68 31.93
N ALA A 112 26.46 10.14 33.05
CA ALA A 112 25.94 10.45 34.36
C ALA A 112 26.02 11.98 34.48
N ASN A 113 24.96 12.66 34.05
CA ASN A 113 24.77 14.08 34.26
C ASN A 113 24.39 14.20 35.73
N THR A 114 25.36 13.98 36.59
CA THR A 114 25.29 14.44 37.97
C THR A 114 25.04 15.93 37.86
N ILE A 115 23.83 16.36 38.21
CA ILE A 115 23.49 17.77 38.28
C ILE A 115 24.27 18.32 39.47
N GLU A 116 25.48 18.83 39.21
CA GLU A 116 26.28 19.56 40.19
C GLU A 116 25.72 20.99 40.25
N ALA A 117 24.68 21.17 41.05
CA ALA A 117 24.15 22.48 41.42
C ALA A 117 24.19 22.62 42.94
N ASP A 118 24.52 23.81 43.43
CA ASP A 118 24.80 24.10 44.86
C ASP A 118 23.68 23.70 45.85
N ASN A 119 22.46 23.42 45.36
CA ASN A 119 21.28 23.05 46.13
C ASN A 119 20.62 21.75 45.66
N VAL A 120 21.31 20.92 44.85
CA VAL A 120 20.76 19.66 44.32
C VAL A 120 21.57 18.47 44.84
N ARG A 121 20.92 17.53 45.53
CA ARG A 121 21.55 16.31 46.06
C ARG A 121 20.90 15.05 45.49
N LEU A 122 21.71 14.10 45.04
CA LEU A 122 21.24 12.75 44.70
C LEU A 122 21.07 11.93 45.99
N THR A 123 19.87 11.41 46.21
CA THR A 123 19.53 10.49 47.31
C THR A 123 19.16 9.12 46.75
N GLU A 124 19.01 8.11 47.60
CA GLU A 124 18.49 6.78 47.21
C GLU A 124 17.11 6.83 46.54
N ARG A 125 16.37 7.94 46.71
CA ARG A 125 15.05 8.19 46.11
C ARG A 125 15.07 9.15 44.92
N GLY A 126 16.24 9.57 44.46
CA GLY A 126 16.42 10.53 43.36
C GLY A 126 16.95 11.90 43.81
N TYR A 127 16.89 12.90 42.91
CA TYR A 127 17.40 14.25 43.17
C TYR A 127 16.44 15.08 44.03
N VAL A 128 16.98 15.73 45.05
CA VAL A 128 16.29 16.69 45.92
C VAL A 128 16.82 18.09 45.63
N VAL A 129 15.91 19.02 45.32
CA VAL A 129 16.19 20.45 45.17
C VAL A 129 16.01 21.11 46.54
N ASP A 130 16.85 22.09 46.87
CA ASP A 130 16.96 22.78 48.17
C ASP A 130 17.71 22.00 49.26
N ALA A 131 18.69 21.17 48.89
CA ALA A 131 19.59 20.56 49.86
C ALA A 131 20.46 21.64 50.54
N PRO A 132 20.47 21.76 51.89
CA PRO A 132 21.31 22.74 52.56
C PRO A 132 22.80 22.48 52.28
N LYS A 133 23.53 23.57 52.00
CA LYS A 133 24.95 23.52 51.62
C LYS A 133 25.77 22.72 52.64
N GLY A 134 26.35 21.60 52.21
CA GLY A 134 27.18 20.73 53.06
C GLY A 134 26.46 19.58 53.78
N ALA A 135 25.19 19.33 53.48
CA ALA A 135 24.50 18.13 53.98
C ALA A 135 25.05 16.86 53.31
N LYS A 136 25.91 16.14 54.05
CA LYS A 136 26.46 14.83 53.65
C LYS A 136 25.34 13.79 53.50
#